data_AF-A0A5N5WM39-F1
#
_entry.id   AF-A0A5N5WM39-F1
#
_cell.length_a   1.000
_cell.length_b   1.000
_cell.length_c   1.000
_cell.angle_alpha   90.00
_cell.angle_beta   90.00
_cell.angle_gamma   90.00
#
_symmetry.space_group_name_H-M   'P 1'
#
loop_
_entity.id
_entity.type
_entity.pdbx_description
1 polymer ?
#
loop_
_entity_poly.entity_id
_entity_poly.type
_entity_poly.pdbx_seq_one_letter_code
_entity_poly.pdbx_strand_id
1 'polypeptide(L)'
;MKISTTATLVLAFLASSIAADPDSSAPKPGNTVTVQLANDQSGAWGNADVPADGAKHSIESLYAKTNIAKDGTVSATSTQLVKFQQNTVCKISKKPGVDVTLNSRETWKSLKGGAVVKLQGGTVECKNS
;
A
#
# COMPACT_ATOMS: atom_id res chain seq x y z
N MET A 1 -53.95 35.55 47.89
CA MET A 1 -52.55 35.08 47.97
C MET A 1 -51.94 35.08 46.58
N LYS A 2 -50.78 35.72 46.42
CA LYS A 2 -49.87 35.61 45.26
C LYS A 2 -49.14 34.28 45.33
N ILE A 3 -49.01 33.54 44.24
CA ILE A 3 -47.81 32.72 43.96
C ILE A 3 -47.58 32.70 42.44
N SER A 4 -46.60 33.51 42.00
CA SER A 4 -45.87 33.33 40.73
C SER A 4 -45.02 32.07 40.80
N THR A 5 -44.75 31.36 39.70
CA THR A 5 -43.41 30.82 39.37
C THR A 5 -43.35 30.40 37.90
N THR A 6 -42.50 31.07 37.13
CA THR A 6 -41.99 30.71 35.80
C THR A 6 -40.90 29.66 35.93
N ALA A 7 -40.87 28.64 35.06
CA ALA A 7 -39.72 27.76 34.88
C ALA A 7 -39.43 27.57 33.39
N THR A 8 -38.46 28.32 32.89
CA THR A 8 -37.94 28.22 31.52
C THR A 8 -36.85 27.14 31.49
N LEU A 9 -37.09 26.04 30.79
CA LEU A 9 -36.14 24.93 30.67
C LEU A 9 -35.27 25.17 29.43
N VAL A 10 -34.04 25.67 29.62
CA VAL A 10 -33.07 25.81 28.52
C VAL A 10 -32.23 24.54 28.44
N LEU A 11 -32.56 23.65 27.51
CA LEU A 11 -31.71 22.50 27.15
C LEU A 11 -30.56 22.98 26.26
N ALA A 12 -29.37 23.10 26.84
CA ALA A 12 -28.14 23.25 26.06
C ALA A 12 -27.65 21.86 25.64
N PHE A 13 -27.79 21.52 24.35
CA PHE A 13 -27.14 20.35 23.76
C PHE A 13 -25.72 20.73 23.35
N LEU A 14 -24.71 20.26 24.10
CA LEU A 14 -23.32 20.31 23.64
C LEU A 14 -23.11 19.20 22.59
N ALA A 15 -23.13 19.58 21.32
CA ALA A 15 -22.65 18.72 20.25
C ALA A 15 -21.12 18.75 20.22
N SER A 16 -20.48 17.73 20.78
CA SER A 16 -19.05 17.49 20.59
C SER A 16 -18.81 16.87 19.21
N SER A 17 -18.46 17.69 18.22
CA SER A 17 -17.97 17.19 16.94
C SER A 17 -16.50 16.77 17.10
N ILE A 18 -16.26 15.47 17.19
CA ILE A 18 -14.93 14.90 16.97
C ILE A 18 -14.61 15.01 15.47
N ALA A 19 -13.84 16.03 15.09
CA ALA A 19 -13.21 16.03 13.78
C ALA A 19 -12.11 14.95 13.81
N ALA A 20 -12.30 13.86 13.07
CA ALA A 20 -11.20 12.95 12.79
C ALA A 20 -10.28 13.69 11.80
N ASP A 21 -9.12 14.12 12.27
CA ASP A 21 -8.10 14.72 11.41
C ASP A 21 -7.74 13.73 10.29
N PRO A 22 -7.70 14.17 9.02
CA PRO A 22 -7.25 13.32 7.94
C PRO A 22 -5.81 12.92 8.24
N ASP A 23 -5.59 11.61 8.41
CA ASP A 23 -4.29 11.03 8.67
C ASP A 23 -3.32 11.52 7.58
N SER A 24 -2.36 12.35 7.97
CA SER A 24 -1.39 12.95 7.05
C SER A 24 -0.45 11.90 6.45
N SER A 25 -0.53 10.67 6.95
CA SER A 25 0.14 9.47 6.45
C SER A 25 -0.62 8.80 5.31
N ALA A 26 -1.89 9.16 5.08
CA ALA A 26 -2.67 8.59 3.99
C ALA A 26 -2.12 9.09 2.63
N PRO A 27 -1.77 8.19 1.71
CA PRO A 27 -1.26 8.57 0.39
C PRO A 27 -2.23 9.51 -0.31
N LYS A 28 -1.74 10.67 -0.75
CA LYS A 28 -2.54 11.66 -1.47
C LYS A 28 -3.17 10.98 -2.71
N PRO A 29 -4.48 11.13 -2.96
CA PRO A 29 -5.14 10.55 -4.12
C PRO A 29 -4.39 10.92 -5.40
N GLY A 30 -3.91 9.92 -6.14
CA GLY A 30 -3.14 10.10 -7.39
C GLY A 30 -1.63 9.86 -7.28
N ASN A 31 -1.09 9.59 -6.09
CA ASN A 31 0.33 9.34 -5.87
C ASN A 31 0.62 7.87 -5.50
N THR A 32 -0.02 6.93 -6.20
CA THR A 32 0.22 5.48 -6.04
C THR A 32 0.69 4.85 -7.35
N VAL A 33 1.48 3.79 -7.22
CA VAL A 33 1.97 2.95 -8.31
C VAL A 33 1.45 1.55 -8.09
N THR A 34 0.74 0.99 -9.08
CA THR A 34 0.34 -0.41 -9.01
C THR A 34 1.50 -1.30 -9.44
N VAL A 35 2.02 -2.09 -8.50
CA VAL A 35 3.07 -3.08 -8.72
C VAL A 35 2.44 -4.47 -8.68
N GLN A 36 2.77 -5.29 -9.66
CA GLN A 36 2.41 -6.70 -9.70
C GLN A 36 3.57 -7.56 -9.24
N LEU A 37 3.24 -8.62 -8.51
CA LEU A 37 4.09 -9.79 -8.32
C LEU A 37 3.41 -10.99 -8.99
N ALA A 38 4.20 -11.79 -9.70
CA ALA A 38 3.73 -13.01 -10.34
C ALA A 38 4.63 -14.20 -9.98
N ASN A 39 4.05 -15.38 -9.96
CA ASN A 39 4.72 -16.65 -9.80
C ASN A 39 4.37 -17.54 -11.00
N ASP A 40 5.28 -17.57 -11.97
CA ASP A 40 5.07 -18.25 -13.24
C ASP A 40 5.02 -19.78 -13.08
N GLN A 41 5.50 -20.33 -11.96
CA GLN A 41 5.43 -21.77 -11.67
C GLN A 41 4.04 -22.18 -11.17
N SER A 42 3.40 -21.36 -10.33
CA SER A 42 2.07 -21.67 -9.78
C SER A 42 0.92 -21.00 -10.54
N GLY A 43 1.21 -20.02 -11.39
CA GLY A 43 0.23 -19.14 -12.03
C GLY A 43 -0.38 -18.08 -11.08
N ALA A 44 0.08 -18.03 -9.83
CA ALA A 44 -0.41 -17.05 -8.87
C ALA A 44 0.14 -15.65 -9.18
N TRP A 45 -0.68 -14.62 -8.98
CA TRP A 45 -0.29 -13.22 -9.13
C TRP A 45 -1.08 -12.32 -8.18
N GLY A 46 -0.60 -11.10 -7.98
CA GLY A 46 -1.26 -10.10 -7.17
C GLY A 46 -0.77 -8.71 -7.52
N ASN A 47 -1.68 -7.74 -7.48
CA ASN A 47 -1.37 -6.33 -7.61
C ASN A 47 -1.44 -5.66 -6.23
N ALA A 48 -0.54 -4.72 -5.97
CA ALA A 48 -0.61 -3.83 -4.83
C ALA A 48 -0.43 -2.38 -5.27
N ASP A 49 -1.24 -1.49 -4.71
CA ASP A 49 -1.06 -0.05 -4.87
C ASP A 49 -0.05 0.44 -3.83
N VAL A 50 1.12 0.83 -4.30
CA VAL A 50 2.24 1.29 -3.47
C VAL A 50 2.30 2.82 -3.51
N PRO A 51 2.34 3.52 -2.36
CA PRO A 51 2.55 4.95 -2.34
C PRO A 51 3.86 5.34 -3.03
N ALA A 52 3.82 6.38 -3.86
CA ALA A 52 4.99 6.94 -4.54
C ALA A 52 5.72 7.98 -3.66
N ASP A 53 5.91 7.65 -2.38
CA ASP A 53 6.42 8.54 -1.32
C ASP A 53 7.91 8.33 -1.00
N GLY A 54 8.56 7.36 -1.64
CA GLY A 54 9.94 6.96 -1.36
C GLY A 54 10.10 6.18 -0.05
N ALA A 55 9.02 5.82 0.63
CA ALA A 55 9.07 4.99 1.82
C ALA A 55 9.07 3.50 1.45
N LYS A 56 9.60 2.68 2.37
CA LYS A 56 9.60 1.22 2.23
C LYS A 56 8.32 0.63 2.82
N HIS A 57 7.58 -0.08 1.98
CA HIS A 57 6.33 -0.74 2.35
C HIS A 57 6.53 -2.26 2.38
N SER A 58 6.04 -2.94 3.41
CA SER A 58 6.18 -4.41 3.56
C SER A 58 5.45 -5.15 2.43
N ILE A 59 6.14 -6.12 1.82
CA ILE A 59 5.54 -7.00 0.82
C ILE A 59 4.42 -7.84 1.44
N GLU A 60 4.58 -8.33 2.66
CA GLU A 60 3.51 -9.10 3.31
C GLU A 60 2.24 -8.26 3.48
N SER A 61 2.37 -7.02 3.95
CA SER A 61 1.22 -6.13 4.14
C SER A 61 0.54 -5.79 2.81
N LEU A 62 1.34 -5.41 1.80
CA LEU A 62 0.84 -4.99 0.49
C LEU A 62 0.07 -6.10 -0.25
N TYR A 63 0.51 -7.35 -0.12
CA TYR A 63 -0.01 -8.46 -0.92
C TYR A 63 -0.82 -9.50 -0.12
N ALA A 64 -1.03 -9.30 1.19
CA ALA A 64 -1.70 -10.26 2.08
C ALA A 64 -3.07 -10.77 1.59
N LYS A 65 -3.80 -9.95 0.84
CA LYS A 65 -5.16 -10.25 0.35
C LYS A 65 -5.21 -10.60 -1.14
N THR A 66 -4.07 -10.95 -1.74
CA THR A 66 -3.96 -11.26 -3.17
C THR A 66 -3.59 -12.73 -3.36
N ASN A 67 -3.84 -13.27 -4.55
CA ASN A 67 -3.62 -14.69 -4.85
C ASN A 67 -2.14 -15.11 -4.82
N ILE A 68 -1.18 -14.16 -4.89
CA ILE A 68 0.26 -14.43 -4.73
C ILE A 68 0.65 -14.82 -3.30
N ALA A 69 -0.19 -14.47 -2.31
CA ALA A 69 0.02 -14.83 -0.92
C ALA A 69 -0.70 -16.16 -0.63
N LYS A 70 0.08 -17.19 -0.30
CA LYS A 70 -0.44 -18.50 0.12
C LYS A 70 0.02 -18.78 1.54
N ASP A 71 -0.92 -19.04 2.44
CA ASP A 71 -0.66 -19.28 3.87
C ASP A 71 0.20 -18.16 4.51
N GLY A 72 -0.12 -16.91 4.18
CA GLY A 72 0.63 -15.72 4.63
C GLY A 72 2.01 -15.54 3.97
N THR A 73 2.39 -16.43 3.06
CA THR A 73 3.68 -16.40 2.37
C THR A 73 3.51 -15.89 0.94
N VAL A 74 4.05 -14.71 0.64
CA VAL A 74 4.24 -14.21 -0.73
C VAL A 74 5.47 -14.88 -1.35
N SER A 75 5.27 -15.58 -2.48
CA SER A 75 6.36 -16.16 -3.28
C SER A 75 6.18 -15.80 -4.75
N ALA A 76 7.21 -15.24 -5.38
CA ALA A 76 7.15 -14.72 -6.74
C ALA A 76 8.39 -15.08 -7.55
N THR A 77 8.28 -15.03 -8.88
CA THR A 77 9.34 -15.20 -9.88
C THR A 77 9.65 -13.90 -10.61
N SER A 78 8.69 -12.97 -10.68
CA SER A 78 8.82 -11.71 -11.41
C SER A 78 7.98 -10.59 -10.80
N THR A 79 8.23 -9.36 -11.27
CA THR A 79 7.51 -8.16 -10.88
C THR A 79 7.31 -7.21 -12.07
N GLN A 80 6.21 -6.47 -12.05
CA GLN A 80 5.85 -5.54 -13.13
C GLN A 80 5.20 -4.26 -12.62
N LEU A 81 5.43 -3.13 -13.29
CA LEU A 81 4.62 -1.92 -13.14
C LEU A 81 3.36 -2.00 -14.01
N VAL A 82 2.19 -1.88 -13.40
CA VAL A 82 0.89 -1.99 -14.08
C VAL A 82 0.25 -0.62 -14.29
N LYS A 83 0.30 0.24 -13.28
CA LYS A 83 -0.19 1.63 -13.33
C LYS A 83 0.85 2.54 -12.71
N PHE A 84 1.44 3.40 -13.51
CA PHE A 84 2.60 4.22 -13.14
C PHE A 84 2.67 5.49 -13.98
N GLN A 85 3.51 6.44 -13.57
CA GLN A 85 3.82 7.67 -14.30
C GLN A 85 5.14 7.52 -15.06
N GLN A 86 5.38 8.38 -16.06
CA GLN A 86 6.61 8.33 -16.88
C GLN A 86 7.90 8.53 -16.06
N ASN A 87 7.81 9.12 -14.89
CA ASN A 87 8.92 9.35 -13.97
C ASN A 87 8.92 8.42 -12.75
N THR A 88 8.10 7.38 -12.76
CA THR A 88 8.05 6.40 -11.67
C THR A 88 9.32 5.55 -11.64
N VAL A 89 9.86 5.36 -10.44
CA VAL A 89 10.87 4.34 -10.11
C VAL A 89 10.40 3.55 -8.91
N CYS A 90 10.43 2.22 -9.00
CA CYS A 90 10.13 1.33 -7.89
C CYS A 90 11.28 0.35 -7.66
N LYS A 91 11.56 0.06 -6.40
CA LYS A 91 12.57 -0.89 -5.95
C LYS A 91 11.91 -1.99 -5.13
N ILE A 92 12.12 -3.25 -5.52
CA ILE A 92 11.75 -4.42 -4.73
C ILE A 92 13.04 -4.96 -4.09
N SER A 93 13.04 -5.16 -2.78
CA SER A 93 14.23 -5.57 -2.03
C SER A 93 13.91 -6.60 -0.96
N LYS A 94 14.73 -7.65 -0.88
CA LYS A 94 14.71 -8.64 0.20
C LYS A 94 16.12 -9.24 0.35
N LYS A 95 16.66 -9.17 1.58
CA LYS A 95 17.99 -9.75 1.85
C LYS A 95 17.90 -11.22 2.27
N PRO A 96 18.89 -12.05 1.90
CA PRO A 96 19.78 -11.87 0.75
C PRO A 96 19.03 -12.14 -0.57
N GLY A 97 19.51 -11.55 -1.67
CA GLY A 97 19.29 -12.08 -3.02
C GLY A 97 18.21 -11.41 -3.89
N VAL A 98 17.41 -10.47 -3.38
CA VAL A 98 16.49 -9.68 -4.22
C VAL A 98 16.83 -8.20 -4.05
N ASP A 99 17.24 -7.58 -5.15
CA ASP A 99 17.40 -6.14 -5.30
C ASP A 99 17.13 -5.82 -6.78
N VAL A 100 15.89 -5.44 -7.10
CA VAL A 100 15.48 -5.12 -8.48
C VAL A 100 14.83 -3.75 -8.52
N THR A 101 15.14 -3.00 -9.59
CA THR A 101 14.58 -1.67 -9.85
C THR A 101 13.81 -1.69 -11.16
N LEU A 102 12.58 -1.19 -11.12
CA LEU A 102 11.68 -0.97 -12.25
C LEU A 102 11.54 0.53 -12.51
N ASN A 103 11.29 0.90 -13.75
CA ASN A 103 10.94 2.27 -14.14
C ASN A 103 10.04 2.26 -15.38
N SER A 104 9.65 3.43 -15.87
CA SER A 104 8.77 3.58 -17.04
C SER A 104 9.30 2.98 -18.34
N ARG A 105 10.61 2.75 -18.46
CA ARG A 105 11.26 2.13 -19.64
C ARG A 105 11.53 0.65 -19.44
N GLU A 106 11.72 0.22 -18.20
CA GLU A 106 11.96 -1.16 -17.80
C GLU A 106 10.91 -1.55 -16.76
N THR A 107 9.72 -1.89 -17.27
CA THR A 107 8.52 -2.06 -16.46
C THR A 107 8.36 -3.47 -15.90
N TRP A 108 9.21 -4.42 -16.27
CA TRP A 108 9.17 -5.81 -15.82
C TRP A 108 10.58 -6.32 -15.50
N LYS A 109 10.72 -7.12 -14.44
CA LYS A 109 11.95 -7.87 -14.12
C LYS A 109 11.67 -9.23 -13.51
N SER A 110 12.56 -10.18 -13.81
CA SER A 110 12.63 -11.43 -13.05
C SER A 110 13.28 -11.19 -11.68
N LEU A 111 12.79 -11.90 -10.67
CA LEU A 111 13.37 -11.95 -9.33
C LEU A 111 14.39 -13.08 -9.31
N LYS A 112 15.64 -12.80 -8.92
CA LYS A 112 16.71 -13.81 -8.81
C LYS A 112 16.81 -14.73 -10.05
N GLY A 113 16.74 -14.15 -11.25
CA GLY A 113 16.83 -14.89 -12.50
C GLY A 113 15.61 -15.77 -12.81
N GLY A 114 14.45 -15.52 -12.19
CA GLY A 114 13.20 -16.25 -12.42
C GLY A 114 12.98 -17.44 -11.47
N ALA A 115 13.90 -17.67 -10.53
CA ALA A 115 13.67 -18.64 -9.47
C ALA A 115 12.51 -18.18 -8.56
N VAL A 116 11.68 -19.13 -8.08
CA VAL A 116 10.68 -18.83 -7.07
C VAL A 116 11.38 -18.37 -5.79
N VAL A 117 11.11 -17.14 -5.38
CA VAL A 117 11.65 -16.55 -4.15
C VAL A 117 10.55 -16.24 -3.15
N LYS A 118 10.78 -16.63 -1.90
CA LYS A 118 10.01 -16.22 -0.73
C LYS A 118 10.38 -14.80 -0.35
N LEU A 119 9.39 -13.90 -0.33
CA LEU A 119 9.60 -12.46 -0.16
C LEU A 119 9.31 -11.93 1.25
N GLN A 120 9.21 -12.81 2.25
CA GLN A 120 9.03 -12.42 3.66
C GLN A 120 10.17 -11.51 4.12
N GLY A 121 9.82 -10.46 4.87
CA GLY A 121 10.72 -9.39 5.29
C GLY A 121 11.20 -8.50 4.14
N GLY A 122 10.61 -8.63 2.95
CA GLY A 122 10.92 -7.80 1.80
C GLY A 122 10.10 -6.52 1.75
N THR A 123 10.58 -5.55 0.98
CA THR A 123 9.95 -4.23 0.85
C THR A 123 9.78 -3.83 -0.61
N VAL A 124 8.76 -3.02 -0.87
CA VAL A 124 8.61 -2.22 -2.10
C VAL A 124 8.74 -0.75 -1.75
N GLU A 125 9.58 -0.03 -2.48
CA GLU A 125 9.77 1.42 -2.36
C GLU A 125 9.51 2.06 -3.71
N CYS A 126 8.56 2.98 -3.81
CA CYS A 126 8.22 3.66 -5.06
C CYS A 126 8.33 5.18 -4.90
N LYS A 127 8.74 5.87 -5.96
CA LYS A 127 8.77 7.33 -6.02
C LYS A 127 8.52 7.83 -7.45
N ASN A 128 7.93 9.01 -7.56
CA ASN A 128 7.89 9.80 -8.79
C ASN A 128 8.98 10.89 -8.68
N SER A 129 9.74 11.17 -9.74
CA SER A 129 10.87 12.12 -9.71
C SER A 129 10.83 13.19 -10.79
#